data_AF-A0A9P0PKQ3-F1
#
_entry.id   AF-A0A9P0PKQ3-F1
#
_cell.length_a   1.000
_cell.length_b   1.000
_cell.length_c   1.000
_cell.angle_alpha   90.00
_cell.angle_beta   90.00
_cell.angle_gamma   90.00
#
_symmetry.space_group_name_H-M   'P 1'
#
loop_
_entity.id
_entity.type
_entity.pdbx_description
1 polymer ?
#
loop_
_entity_poly.entity_id
_entity_poly.type
_entity_poly.pdbx_seq_one_letter_code
_entity_poly.pdbx_strand_id
1 'polypeptide(L)'
;MSLLAAFTNEGPARKESGKRGRKPGRKSADKVDMRAKLERSRQSARECRARKKLRYQYLEELVADREKAVFALRKEIEQYSQWAKQIDAGQIPEGIQETLEDIIKQERTNNSAAASATTASGSCPN
;
A
#
# COMPACT_ATOMS: atom_id res chain seq x y z
N MET A 1 13.83 28.96 -1.82
CA MET A 1 13.03 27.81 -2.26
C MET A 1 11.88 27.62 -1.30
N SER A 2 10.72 28.12 -1.69
CA SER A 2 9.45 27.99 -0.99
C SER A 2 8.83 26.66 -1.43
N LEU A 3 8.56 25.75 -0.50
CA LEU A 3 7.83 24.51 -0.78
C LEU A 3 6.82 24.26 0.35
N LEU A 4 5.57 24.52 -0.03
CA LEU A 4 4.30 24.00 0.49
C LEU A 4 3.86 24.37 1.91
N ALA A 5 3.18 25.51 1.96
CA ALA A 5 1.89 25.61 2.65
C ALA A 5 0.87 24.68 1.97
N ALA A 6 0.19 23.83 2.75
CA ALA A 6 -1.23 23.44 2.62
C ALA A 6 -1.52 22.11 3.36
N PHE A 7 -1.92 22.20 4.63
CA PHE A 7 -2.95 21.33 5.20
C PHE A 7 -3.50 21.99 6.48
N THR A 8 -4.17 23.13 6.33
CA THR A 8 -5.04 23.68 7.38
C THR A 8 -6.32 22.86 7.37
N ASN A 9 -6.34 21.78 8.15
CA ASN A 9 -7.59 21.15 8.54
C ASN A 9 -8.03 21.84 9.84
N GLU A 10 -8.95 22.79 9.68
CA GLU A 10 -9.63 23.54 10.73
C GLU A 10 -10.17 22.59 11.81
N GLY A 11 -9.44 22.47 12.93
CA GLY A 11 -9.95 21.81 14.12
C GLY A 11 -11.05 22.68 14.75
N PRO A 12 -12.19 22.10 15.21
CA PRO A 12 -13.28 22.90 15.72
C PRO A 12 -12.84 23.71 16.93
N ALA A 13 -13.17 25.00 16.88
CA ALA A 13 -12.91 26.00 17.90
C ALA A 13 -13.08 25.44 19.32
N ARG A 14 -12.00 25.51 20.09
CA ARG A 14 -11.93 25.09 21.49
C ARG A 14 -12.88 25.98 22.28
N LYS A 15 -14.06 25.46 22.62
CA LYS A 15 -15.02 26.12 23.51
C LYS A 15 -14.38 26.21 24.89
N GLU A 16 -13.92 27.40 25.26
CA GLU A 16 -13.44 27.75 26.59
C GLU A 16 -14.64 27.74 27.55
N SER A 17 -14.92 26.58 28.16
CA SER A 17 -15.96 26.45 29.16
C SER A 17 -15.40 26.72 30.55
N GLY A 18 -15.55 27.98 30.95
CA GLY A 18 -15.87 28.45 32.30
C GLY A 18 -15.34 27.65 33.49
N LYS A 19 -14.28 28.16 34.12
CA LYS A 19 -13.97 27.93 35.52
C LYS A 19 -15.11 28.49 36.40
N ARG A 20 -16.19 27.75 36.64
CA ARG A 20 -17.18 28.07 37.68
C ARG A 20 -17.62 26.81 38.43
N GLY A 21 -17.28 26.78 39.72
CA GLY A 21 -18.00 26.03 40.75
C GLY A 21 -17.81 24.50 40.77
N ARG A 22 -16.67 24.01 41.27
CA ARG A 22 -16.56 22.59 41.66
C ARG A 22 -17.15 22.40 43.06
N LYS A 23 -18.42 21.93 43.16
CA LYS A 23 -19.04 21.54 44.45
C LYS A 23 -18.18 20.48 45.17
N PRO A 24 -17.81 20.67 46.45
CA PRO A 24 -16.97 19.74 47.19
C PRO A 24 -17.80 18.55 47.67
N GLY A 25 -17.94 17.49 46.85
CA GLY A 25 -18.63 16.28 47.31
C GLY A 25 -18.69 15.11 46.32
N ARG A 26 -18.57 15.33 45.00
CA ARG A 26 -18.80 14.29 43.97
C ARG A 26 -17.51 13.67 43.39
N LYS A 27 -16.45 13.58 44.19
CA LYS A 27 -15.07 13.35 43.73
C LYS A 27 -14.80 11.95 43.15
N SER A 28 -15.65 10.94 43.37
CA SER A 28 -15.38 9.56 42.91
C SER A 28 -15.82 9.32 41.45
N ALA A 29 -17.05 9.65 41.09
CA ALA A 29 -17.57 9.47 39.72
C ALA A 29 -16.81 10.34 38.69
N ASP A 30 -16.58 11.62 39.00
CA ASP A 30 -15.83 12.53 38.12
C ASP A 30 -14.38 12.06 37.88
N LYS A 31 -13.76 11.39 38.86
CA LYS A 31 -12.41 10.83 38.71
C LYS A 31 -12.41 9.62 37.79
N VAL A 32 -13.44 8.78 37.86
CA VAL A 32 -13.61 7.62 36.96
C VAL A 32 -13.83 8.11 35.53
N ASP A 33 -14.68 9.12 35.33
CA ASP A 33 -14.92 9.71 34.01
C ASP A 33 -13.68 10.40 33.44
N MET A 34 -12.91 11.10 34.28
CA MET A 34 -11.64 11.71 33.87
C MET A 34 -10.60 10.65 33.49
N ARG A 35 -10.48 9.56 34.27
CA ARG A 35 -9.60 8.44 33.92
C ARG A 35 -10.02 7.78 32.61
N ALA A 36 -11.32 7.54 32.41
CA ALA A 36 -11.85 6.95 31.19
C ALA A 36 -11.61 7.85 29.95
N LYS A 37 -11.77 9.18 30.09
CA LYS A 37 -11.45 10.13 29.00
C LYS A 37 -9.97 10.14 28.67
N LEU A 38 -9.09 10.15 29.67
CA LEU A 38 -7.64 10.08 29.46
C LEU A 38 -7.24 8.78 28.76
N GLU A 39 -7.83 7.65 29.14
CA GLU A 39 -7.52 6.37 28.52
C GLU A 39 -8.00 6.28 27.07
N ARG A 40 -9.21 6.79 26.78
CA ARG A 40 -9.69 6.93 25.38
C ARG A 40 -8.78 7.81 24.53
N SER A 41 -8.30 8.93 25.07
CA SER A 41 -7.37 9.82 24.35
C SER A 41 -6.01 9.18 24.12
N ARG A 42 -5.53 8.36 25.05
CA ARG A 42 -4.29 7.59 24.89
C ARG A 42 -4.45 6.51 23.83
N GLN A 43 -5.57 5.79 23.88
CA GLN A 43 -5.88 4.73 22.93
C GLN A 43 -6.01 5.27 21.51
N SER A 44 -6.73 6.37 21.31
CA SER A 44 -6.82 7.01 19.98
C SER A 44 -5.47 7.48 19.45
N ALA A 45 -4.60 7.99 20.32
CA ALA A 45 -3.23 8.36 19.94
C ALA A 45 -2.38 7.14 19.54
N ARG A 46 -2.52 6.01 20.24
CA ARG A 46 -1.85 4.74 19.88
C ARG A 46 -2.35 4.22 18.53
N GLU A 47 -3.66 4.20 18.34
CA GLU A 47 -4.29 3.77 17.08
C GLU A 47 -3.87 4.66 15.91
N CYS A 48 -3.78 5.98 16.11
CA CYS A 48 -3.27 6.90 15.10
C CYS A 48 -1.86 6.52 14.64
N ARG A 49 -0.95 6.22 15.59
CA ARG A 49 0.42 5.78 15.29
C ARG A 49 0.43 4.43 14.58
N ALA A 50 -0.35 3.46 15.07
CA ALA A 50 -0.46 2.14 14.46
C ALA A 50 -0.97 2.21 13.02
N ARG A 51 -2.03 2.99 12.77
CA ARG A 51 -2.59 3.22 11.43
C ARG A 51 -1.57 3.90 10.49
N LYS A 52 -0.85 4.91 10.98
CA LYS A 52 0.18 5.59 10.19
C LYS A 52 1.32 4.63 9.81
N LYS A 53 1.75 3.77 10.75
CA LYS A 53 2.76 2.74 10.48
C LYS A 53 2.28 1.74 9.42
N LEU A 54 1.08 1.20 9.57
CA LEU A 54 0.49 0.26 8.60
C LEU A 54 0.38 0.90 7.21
N ARG A 55 -0.05 2.17 7.14
CA ARG A 55 -0.19 2.89 5.87
C ARG A 55 1.15 3.06 5.16
N TYR A 56 2.21 3.42 5.89
CA TYR A 56 3.53 3.55 5.26
C TYR A 56 4.12 2.22 4.88
N GLN A 57 3.95 1.19 5.70
CA GLN A 57 4.37 -0.17 5.36
C GLN A 57 3.74 -0.63 4.03
N TYR A 58 2.44 -0.45 3.86
CA TYR A 58 1.77 -0.79 2.60
C TYR A 58 2.30 0.00 1.40
N LEU A 59 2.54 1.32 1.58
CA LEU A 59 3.11 2.15 0.52
C LEU A 59 4.54 1.76 0.18
N GLU A 60 5.36 1.41 1.18
CA GLU A 60 6.71 0.89 1.00
C GLU A 60 6.69 -0.42 0.22
N GLU A 61 5.81 -1.37 0.59
CA GLU A 61 5.63 -2.64 -0.12
C GLU A 61 5.22 -2.43 -1.58
N LEU A 62 4.24 -1.56 -1.85
CA LEU A 62 3.83 -1.24 -3.23
C LEU A 62 4.96 -0.64 -4.07
N VAL A 63 5.75 0.26 -3.49
CA VAL A 63 6.89 0.88 -4.18
C VAL A 63 7.98 -0.17 -4.44
N ALA A 64 8.32 -0.98 -3.45
CA ALA A 64 9.32 -2.03 -3.57
C ALA A 64 8.94 -3.06 -4.65
N ASP A 65 7.68 -3.49 -4.69
CA ASP A 65 7.18 -4.42 -5.70
C ASP A 65 7.26 -3.82 -7.11
N ARG A 66 6.90 -2.54 -7.24
CA ARG A 66 7.01 -1.82 -8.52
C ARG A 66 8.46 -1.67 -8.97
N GLU A 67 9.36 -1.31 -8.06
CA GLU A 67 10.80 -1.19 -8.35
C GLU A 67 11.38 -2.53 -8.78
N LYS A 68 11.00 -3.62 -8.11
CA LYS A 68 11.40 -4.99 -8.47
C LYS A 68 10.91 -5.37 -9.87
N ALA A 69 9.65 -5.06 -10.21
CA ALA A 69 9.11 -5.32 -11.54
C ALA A 69 9.85 -4.51 -12.62
N VAL A 70 10.12 -3.22 -12.36
CA VAL A 70 10.90 -2.37 -13.27
C VAL A 70 12.31 -2.90 -13.46
N PHE A 71 12.96 -3.36 -12.40
CA PHE A 71 14.30 -3.93 -12.47
C PHE A 71 14.34 -5.22 -13.30
N ALA A 72 13.37 -6.12 -13.11
CA ALA A 72 13.23 -7.34 -13.90
C ALA A 72 13.07 -7.03 -15.39
N LEU A 73 12.13 -6.14 -15.75
CA LEU A 73 11.90 -5.74 -17.14
C LEU A 73 13.11 -5.08 -17.78
N ARG A 74 13.85 -4.26 -17.03
CA ARG A 74 15.11 -3.66 -17.53
C ARG A 74 16.16 -4.71 -17.85
N LYS A 75 16.31 -5.71 -16.98
CA LYS A 75 17.24 -6.83 -17.19
C LYS A 75 16.85 -7.64 -18.44
N GLU A 76 15.57 -7.93 -18.62
CA GLU A 76 15.05 -8.63 -19.80
C GLU A 76 15.32 -7.86 -21.09
N ILE A 77 15.06 -6.55 -21.11
CA ILE A 77 15.34 -5.70 -22.28
C ILE A 77 16.83 -5.67 -22.60
N GLU A 78 17.69 -5.56 -21.59
CA GLU A 78 19.13 -5.56 -21.78
C GLU A 78 19.61 -6.90 -22.38
N GLN A 79 19.10 -8.02 -21.88
CA GLN A 79 19.36 -9.34 -22.43
C GLN A 79 18.94 -9.44 -23.91
N TYR A 80 17.72 -9.02 -24.25
CA TYR A 80 17.26 -9.03 -25.64
C TYR A 80 18.08 -8.10 -26.55
N SER A 81 18.52 -6.95 -26.04
CA SER A 81 19.40 -6.05 -26.80
C SER A 81 20.76 -6.70 -27.08
N GLN A 82 21.33 -7.43 -26.12
CA GLN A 82 22.57 -8.17 -26.31
C GLN A 82 22.39 -9.31 -27.34
N TRP A 83 21.28 -10.05 -27.25
CA TRP A 83 20.96 -11.10 -28.21
C TRP A 83 20.75 -10.58 -29.62
N ALA A 84 20.04 -9.45 -29.77
CA ALA A 84 19.87 -8.81 -31.07
C ALA A 84 21.23 -8.50 -31.72
N LYS A 85 22.17 -7.93 -30.95
CA LYS A 85 23.54 -7.65 -31.43
C LYS A 85 24.29 -8.92 -31.84
N GLN A 86 24.13 -10.03 -31.11
CA GLN A 86 24.77 -11.31 -31.44
C GLN A 86 24.17 -11.91 -32.71
N ILE A 87 22.84 -11.87 -32.86
CA ILE A 87 22.13 -12.34 -34.05
C ILE A 87 22.52 -11.50 -35.27
N ASP A 88 22.61 -10.18 -35.13
CA ASP A 88 23.08 -9.28 -36.19
C ASP A 88 24.52 -9.60 -36.62
N ALA A 89 25.34 -10.12 -35.70
CA ALA A 89 26.70 -10.62 -35.98
C ALA A 89 26.73 -12.06 -36.53
N GLY A 90 25.57 -12.68 -36.77
CA GLY A 90 25.46 -14.06 -37.26
C GLY A 90 25.75 -15.13 -36.20
N GLN A 91 25.81 -14.75 -34.93
CA GLN A 91 25.99 -15.68 -33.80
C GLN A 91 24.65 -16.05 -33.19
N ILE A 92 24.47 -17.32 -32.82
CA ILE A 92 23.29 -17.77 -32.11
C ILE A 92 23.51 -17.52 -30.61
N PRO A 93 22.73 -16.62 -29.97
CA PRO A 93 22.88 -16.32 -28.55
C PRO A 93 22.61 -17.54 -27.67
N GLU A 94 23.46 -17.76 -26.68
CA GLU A 94 23.30 -18.82 -25.69
C GLU A 94 22.06 -18.57 -24.83
N GLY A 95 21.30 -19.64 -24.54
CA GLY A 95 20.09 -19.57 -23.71
C GLY A 95 18.81 -19.12 -24.44
N ILE A 96 18.87 -18.78 -25.73
CA ILE A 96 17.67 -18.37 -26.48
C ILE A 96 16.64 -19.50 -26.61
N GLN A 97 17.10 -20.75 -26.73
CA GLN A 97 16.23 -21.92 -26.84
C GLN A 97 15.42 -22.13 -25.55
N GLU A 98 16.07 -22.04 -24.38
CA GLU A 98 15.43 -22.19 -23.07
C GLU A 98 14.37 -21.11 -22.84
N THR A 99 14.70 -19.84 -23.15
CA THR A 99 13.71 -18.76 -23.02
C THR A 99 12.52 -18.91 -23.95
N LEU A 100 12.72 -19.41 -25.17
CA LEU A 100 11.64 -19.66 -26.11
C LEU A 100 10.72 -20.77 -25.61
N GLU A 101 11.29 -21.86 -25.07
CA GLU A 101 10.52 -22.93 -24.44
C GLU A 101 9.68 -22.43 -23.26
N ASP A 102 10.24 -21.55 -22.43
CA ASP A 102 9.55 -21.01 -21.27
C ASP A 102 8.42 -20.05 -21.66
N ILE A 103 8.60 -19.22 -22.69
CA ILE A 103 7.53 -18.39 -23.26
C ILE A 103 6.38 -19.28 -23.77
N ILE A 104 6.69 -20.35 -24.52
CA ILE A 104 5.69 -21.29 -25.02
C ILE A 104 4.92 -21.98 -23.88
N LYS A 105 5.61 -22.36 -22.79
CA LYS A 105 4.98 -22.92 -21.59
C LYS A 105 4.07 -21.90 -20.91
N GLN A 106 4.53 -20.66 -20.76
CA GLN A 106 3.75 -19.57 -20.17
C GLN A 106 2.48 -19.28 -20.97
N GLU A 107 2.56 -19.20 -22.30
CA GLU A 107 1.39 -19.00 -23.17
C GLU A 107 0.33 -20.09 -23.00
N ARG A 108 0.75 -21.36 -22.85
CA ARG A 108 -0.17 -22.48 -22.60
C ARG A 108 -0.87 -22.33 -21.25
N THR A 109 -0.14 -21.94 -20.21
CA THR A 109 -0.73 -21.73 -18.87
C THR A 109 -1.68 -20.53 -18.85
N ASN A 110 -1.33 -19.42 -19.50
CA ASN A 110 -2.15 -18.22 -19.58
C ASN A 110 -3.46 -18.47 -20.34
N ASN A 111 -3.40 -19.21 -21.46
CA ASN A 111 -4.61 -19.59 -22.22
C ASN A 111 -5.53 -20.53 -21.42
N SER A 112 -4.98 -21.40 -20.57
CA SER A 112 -5.78 -22.27 -19.69
C SER A 112 -6.48 -21.51 -18.54
N ALA A 113 -5.86 -20.44 -18.03
CA ALA A 113 -6.44 -19.58 -17.01
C ALA A 113 -7.51 -18.61 -17.57
N ALA A 114 -7.36 -18.19 -18.83
CA ALA A 114 -8.38 -17.38 -19.52
C ALA A 114 -9.69 -18.16 -19.78
N ALA A 115 -9.61 -19.49 -19.96
CA ALA A 115 -10.79 -20.33 -20.17
C ALA A 115 -11.67 -20.53 -18.91
N SER A 116 -11.14 -20.29 -17.70
CA SER A 116 -11.86 -20.50 -16.43
C SER A 116 -12.53 -19.24 -15.86
N ALA A 117 -12.28 -18.05 -16.43
CA ALA A 117 -12.83 -16.77 -15.95
C ALA A 117 -14.21 -16.40 -16.52
N THR A 118 -14.72 -17.11 -17.53
CA THR A 118 -15.98 -16.75 -18.24
C THR A 118 -17.27 -17.13 -17.50
N THR A 119 -17.21 -17.89 -16.40
CA THR A 119 -18.42 -18.45 -15.75
C THR A 119 -18.94 -17.71 -14.51
N ALA A 120 -18.33 -16.58 -14.12
CA ALA A 120 -18.70 -15.89 -12.88
C ALA A 120 -19.00 -14.40 -13.08
N SER A 121 -20.05 -14.09 -13.85
CA SER A 121 -20.73 -12.79 -13.73
C SER A 121 -22.23 -12.98 -13.81
N GLY A 122 -22.91 -12.87 -12.66
CA GLY A 122 -24.37 -12.92 -12.62
C GLY A 122 -24.95 -13.41 -11.29
N SER A 123 -24.83 -12.62 -10.23
CA SER A 123 -25.90 -12.44 -9.23
C SER A 123 -25.46 -11.43 -8.17
N CYS A 124 -26.00 -10.21 -8.25
CA CYS A 124 -26.04 -9.29 -7.12
C CYS A 124 -27.38 -9.53 -6.40
N PRO A 125 -27.42 -9.97 -5.14
CA PRO A 125 -28.66 -10.00 -4.38
C PRO A 125 -29.04 -8.59 -3.90
N ASN A 126 -30.33 -8.28 -4.02
CA ASN A 126 -31.02 -7.08 -3.49
C ASN A 126 -30.84 -6.94 -1.98
#